data_AF-A0A7H0GR42-F1
#
_entry.id   AF-A0A7H0GR42-F1
#
_cell.length_a   1.000
_cell.length_b   1.000
_cell.length_c   1.000
_cell.angle_alpha   90.00
_cell.angle_beta   90.00
_cell.angle_gamma   90.00
#
_symmetry.space_group_name_H-M   'P 1'
#
loop_
_entity.id
_entity.type
_entity.pdbx_description
1 polymer ?
#
loop_
_entity_poly.entity_id
_entity_poly.type
_entity_poly.pdbx_seq_one_letter_code
_entity_poly.pdbx_strand_id
1 'polypeptide(L)'
;MSKIAAHLQLTDSQRRIELARPWVLVGLYVVAALAGWWWVAVPLAVAVCLAAFVQMHDAMHNALGLSKAANERILVLSALLILKSGHAMQVTHLRHHGRCLSEDDPEGAPANWRFSRVLWQGPYHILTLRRESWKIAPHTRRKQLLETGYTVALLVAFVGLYGFTGSFVGLVYWGVAFFMSATMPIWASYIPHHLAAQNPAARAAAALAQIWTPVVASFAFHHVHHHYPRVPTALLPRAAAELPAPPEHDHHH
;
A
#
# COMPACT_ATOMS: atom_id res chain seq x y z
N MET A 1 -7.55 -8.91 20.59
CA MET A 1 -7.04 -7.53 20.59
C MET A 1 -6.07 -7.39 21.73
N SER A 2 -4.78 -7.16 21.44
CA SER A 2 -3.84 -6.85 22.52
C SER A 2 -4.13 -5.43 23.02
N LYS A 3 -4.65 -5.30 24.25
CA LYS A 3 -4.83 -4.00 24.93
C LYS A 3 -3.52 -3.21 25.02
N ILE A 4 -2.39 -3.90 24.85
CA ILE A 4 -1.03 -3.39 25.03
C ILE A 4 -0.65 -2.36 23.94
N ALA A 5 -1.20 -2.44 22.74
CA ALA A 5 -0.87 -1.51 21.64
C ALA A 5 -1.84 -0.31 21.53
N ALA A 6 -2.84 -0.21 22.41
CA ALA A 6 -3.92 0.77 22.26
C ALA A 6 -3.44 2.23 22.36
N HIS A 7 -2.29 2.49 23.01
CA HIS A 7 -1.70 3.82 23.13
C HIS A 7 -0.96 4.28 21.87
N LEU A 8 -0.65 3.38 20.94
CA LEU A 8 0.06 3.71 19.70
C LEU A 8 -0.92 4.17 18.62
N GLN A 9 -1.40 5.40 18.77
CA GLN A 9 -2.27 6.08 17.82
C GLN A 9 -1.60 7.34 17.27
N LEU A 10 -1.98 7.73 16.05
CA LEU A 10 -1.50 8.99 15.48
C LEU A 10 -1.99 10.19 16.30
N THR A 11 -1.07 11.05 16.70
CA THR A 11 -1.41 12.40 17.15
C THR A 11 -2.14 13.17 16.04
N ASP A 12 -2.86 14.24 16.37
CA ASP A 12 -3.61 15.00 15.37
C ASP A 12 -2.71 15.63 14.30
N SER A 13 -1.49 16.02 14.67
CA SER A 13 -0.49 16.52 13.71
C SER A 13 -0.03 15.42 12.75
N GLN A 14 0.37 14.26 13.28
CA GLN A 14 0.77 13.10 12.47
C GLN A 14 -0.37 12.67 11.54
N ARG A 15 -1.60 12.60 12.05
CA ARG A 15 -2.78 12.24 11.27
C ARG A 15 -3.00 13.19 10.11
N ARG A 16 -2.91 14.51 10.33
CA ARG A 16 -3.01 15.50 9.26
C ARG A 16 -1.91 15.33 8.21
N ILE A 17 -0.68 15.04 8.64
CA ILE A 17 0.45 14.79 7.73
C ILE A 17 0.18 13.54 6.90
N GLU A 18 -0.17 12.41 7.51
CA GLU A 18 -0.44 11.16 6.78
C GLU A 18 -1.61 11.28 5.81
N LEU A 19 -2.65 12.03 6.20
CA LEU A 19 -3.80 12.27 5.33
C LEU A 19 -3.44 13.17 4.14
N ALA A 20 -2.66 14.23 4.36
CA ALA A 20 -2.30 15.19 3.32
C ALA A 20 -1.18 14.69 2.38
N ARG A 21 -0.27 13.84 2.88
CA ARG A 21 0.98 13.46 2.21
C ARG A 21 0.81 13.05 0.73
N PRO A 22 0.00 12.05 0.35
CA PRO A 22 -0.12 11.66 -1.05
C PRO A 22 -0.64 12.79 -1.94
N TRP A 23 -1.55 13.63 -1.43
CA TRP A 23 -2.15 14.74 -2.20
C TRP A 23 -1.21 15.91 -2.38
N VAL A 24 -0.45 16.26 -1.34
CA VAL A 24 0.62 17.27 -1.44
C VAL A 24 1.68 16.81 -2.45
N LEU A 25 2.08 15.54 -2.40
CA LEU A 25 3.03 14.96 -3.36
C LEU A 25 2.47 14.96 -4.80
N VAL A 26 1.18 14.72 -5.01
CA VAL A 26 0.53 14.88 -6.33
C VAL A 26 0.64 16.33 -6.81
N GLY A 27 0.37 17.30 -5.94
CA GLY A 27 0.52 18.73 -6.28
C GLY A 27 1.94 19.08 -6.69
N LEU A 28 2.93 18.62 -5.91
CA LEU A 28 4.35 18.82 -6.22
C LEU A 28 4.75 18.14 -7.53
N TYR A 29 4.27 16.92 -7.78
CA TYR A 29 4.46 16.21 -9.04
C TYR A 29 3.97 17.04 -10.22
N VAL A 30 2.72 17.52 -10.15
CA VAL A 30 2.10 18.31 -11.24
C VAL A 30 2.90 19.59 -11.49
N VAL A 31 3.28 20.33 -10.45
CA VAL A 31 4.08 21.55 -10.58
C VAL A 31 5.43 21.26 -11.24
N ALA A 32 6.16 20.25 -10.76
CA ALA A 32 7.46 19.88 -11.32
C ALA A 32 7.34 19.41 -12.79
N ALA A 33 6.31 18.63 -13.11
CA ALA A 33 6.08 18.12 -14.46
C ALA A 33 5.69 19.24 -15.44
N LEU A 34 4.85 20.19 -15.02
CA LEU A 34 4.49 21.36 -15.82
C LEU A 34 5.67 22.32 -16.02
N ALA A 35 6.60 22.39 -15.06
CA ALA A 35 7.87 23.11 -15.20
C ALA A 35 8.90 22.37 -16.06
N GLY A 36 8.60 21.16 -16.54
CA GLY A 36 9.53 20.32 -17.31
C GLY A 36 10.64 19.66 -16.50
N TRP A 37 10.58 19.71 -15.16
CA TRP A 37 11.58 19.13 -14.26
C TRP A 37 11.35 17.63 -14.08
N TRP A 38 11.42 16.86 -15.16
CA TRP A 38 11.10 15.44 -15.18
C TRP A 38 11.96 14.59 -14.24
N TRP A 39 13.22 14.98 -14.01
CA TRP A 39 14.11 14.32 -13.07
C TRP A 39 13.65 14.47 -11.61
N VAL A 40 12.83 15.48 -11.28
CA VAL A 40 12.15 15.64 -9.98
C VAL A 40 10.76 15.03 -10.01
N ALA A 41 10.02 15.25 -11.10
CA ALA A 41 8.63 14.80 -11.23
C ALA A 41 8.53 13.27 -11.15
N VAL A 42 9.36 12.51 -11.87
CA VAL A 42 9.26 11.04 -11.85
C VAL A 42 9.50 10.47 -10.44
N PRO A 43 10.56 10.86 -9.70
CA PRO A 43 10.69 10.48 -8.29
C PRO A 43 9.51 10.90 -7.40
N LEU A 44 8.93 12.08 -7.62
CA LEU A 44 7.72 12.50 -6.90
C LEU A 44 6.52 11.59 -7.19
N ALA A 45 6.33 11.14 -8.44
CA ALA A 45 5.27 10.19 -8.78
C ALA A 45 5.46 8.84 -8.07
N VAL A 46 6.71 8.36 -7.95
CA VAL A 46 7.03 7.18 -7.14
C VAL A 46 6.67 7.43 -5.67
N ALA A 47 7.06 8.58 -5.12
CA ALA A 47 6.75 8.97 -3.74
C ALA A 47 5.23 9.05 -3.49
N VAL A 48 4.44 9.55 -4.45
CA VAL A 48 2.96 9.52 -4.39
C VAL A 48 2.47 8.08 -4.26
N CYS A 49 2.92 7.17 -5.14
CA CYS A 49 2.47 5.78 -5.14
C CYS A 49 2.76 5.09 -3.81
N LEU A 50 3.94 5.36 -3.27
CA LEU A 50 4.39 4.84 -1.98
C LEU A 50 3.57 5.42 -0.81
N ALA A 51 3.33 6.74 -0.77
CA ALA A 51 2.48 7.36 0.25
C ALA A 51 1.02 6.89 0.16
N ALA A 52 0.50 6.73 -1.06
CA ALA A 52 -0.84 6.21 -1.31
C ALA A 52 -0.96 4.75 -0.86
N PHE A 53 0.06 3.91 -1.08
CA PHE A 53 0.09 2.54 -0.56
C PHE A 53 -0.03 2.50 0.97
N VAL A 54 0.76 3.29 1.69
CA VAL A 54 0.69 3.35 3.17
C VAL A 54 -0.67 3.86 3.66
N GLN A 55 -1.16 4.93 3.05
CA GLN A 55 -2.47 5.48 3.41
C GLN A 55 -3.60 4.47 3.15
N MET A 56 -3.55 3.75 2.02
CA MET A 56 -4.48 2.68 1.67
C MET A 56 -4.41 1.55 2.70
N HIS A 57 -3.19 1.09 3.02
CA HIS A 57 -2.91 0.00 3.95
C HIS A 57 -3.42 0.31 5.37
N ASP A 58 -3.10 1.48 5.92
CA ASP A 58 -3.58 1.90 7.25
C ASP A 58 -5.11 2.05 7.28
N ALA A 59 -5.72 2.50 6.17
CA ALA A 59 -7.17 2.59 6.05
C ALA A 59 -7.85 1.20 6.03
N MET A 60 -7.20 0.15 5.48
CA MET A 60 -7.72 -1.22 5.53
C MET A 60 -7.94 -1.71 6.96
N HIS A 61 -7.06 -1.30 7.88
CA HIS A 61 -7.08 -1.67 9.29
C HIS A 61 -7.84 -0.70 10.19
N ASN A 62 -8.32 0.42 9.64
CA ASN A 62 -8.86 1.56 10.39
C ASN A 62 -7.84 2.15 11.39
N ALA A 63 -6.55 2.14 11.04
CA ALA A 63 -5.47 2.60 11.91
C ALA A 63 -5.32 4.14 11.92
N LEU A 64 -5.95 4.86 10.98
CA LEU A 64 -5.78 6.31 10.83
C LEU A 64 -6.46 7.17 11.92
N GLY A 65 -7.14 6.57 12.91
CA GLY A 65 -7.86 7.32 13.94
C GLY A 65 -9.07 8.08 13.38
N LEU A 66 -9.70 7.55 12.33
CA LEU A 66 -10.88 8.11 11.66
C LEU A 66 -12.12 7.24 11.88
N SER A 67 -13.31 7.78 11.61
CA SER A 67 -14.52 6.97 11.54
C SER A 67 -14.42 5.92 10.43
N LYS A 68 -15.17 4.82 10.55
CA LYS A 68 -15.17 3.75 9.53
C LYS A 68 -15.52 4.29 8.13
N ALA A 69 -16.51 5.17 8.03
CA ALA A 69 -16.90 5.78 6.76
C ALA A 69 -15.80 6.66 6.16
N ALA A 70 -15.05 7.38 7.00
CA ALA A 70 -13.91 8.17 6.55
C ALA A 70 -12.73 7.28 6.09
N ASN A 71 -12.41 6.21 6.82
CA ASN A 71 -11.43 5.21 6.37
C ASN A 71 -11.85 4.58 5.04
N GLU A 72 -13.12 4.20 4.85
CA GLU A 72 -13.60 3.66 3.58
C GLU A 72 -13.39 4.63 2.41
N ARG A 73 -13.61 5.94 2.61
CA ARG A 73 -13.35 6.96 1.58
C ARG A 73 -11.86 7.08 1.27
N ILE A 74 -11.01 7.15 2.31
CA ILE A 74 -9.56 7.22 2.15
C ILE A 74 -9.02 5.98 1.46
N LEU A 75 -9.53 4.79 1.79
CA LEU A 75 -9.19 3.53 1.14
C LEU A 75 -9.43 3.60 -0.37
N VAL A 76 -10.61 4.06 -0.81
CA VAL A 76 -10.91 4.20 -2.24
C VAL A 76 -9.99 5.23 -2.91
N LEU A 77 -9.87 6.43 -2.32
CA LEU A 77 -9.13 7.55 -2.91
C LEU A 77 -7.64 7.22 -3.08
N SER A 78 -7.02 6.64 -2.05
CA SER A 78 -5.63 6.21 -2.09
C SER A 78 -5.40 5.05 -3.06
N ALA A 79 -6.32 4.08 -3.14
CA ALA A 79 -6.24 2.97 -4.11
C ALA A 79 -6.28 3.45 -5.57
N LEU A 80 -7.07 4.50 -5.86
CA LEU A 80 -7.13 5.10 -7.20
C LEU A 80 -5.80 5.68 -7.66
N LEU A 81 -5.02 6.27 -6.74
CA LEU A 81 -3.69 6.83 -7.05
C LEU A 81 -2.68 5.77 -7.53
N ILE A 82 -2.94 4.48 -7.23
CA ILE A 82 -2.07 3.35 -7.57
C ILE A 82 -2.76 2.28 -8.41
N LEU A 83 -3.88 2.62 -9.07
CA LEU A 83 -4.61 1.75 -9.99
C LEU A 83 -5.09 0.43 -9.34
N LYS A 84 -5.48 0.48 -8.07
CA LYS A 84 -6.01 -0.66 -7.30
C LYS A 84 -7.50 -0.49 -6.99
N SER A 85 -8.15 -1.60 -6.66
CA SER A 85 -9.44 -1.58 -5.97
C SER A 85 -9.17 -1.66 -4.48
N GLY A 86 -9.52 -0.60 -3.74
CA GLY A 86 -9.27 -0.50 -2.31
C GLY A 86 -10.00 -1.60 -1.55
N HIS A 87 -11.27 -1.84 -1.86
CA HIS A 87 -12.02 -2.94 -1.22
C HIS A 87 -11.53 -4.33 -1.62
N ALA A 88 -11.03 -4.53 -2.85
CA ALA A 88 -10.44 -5.81 -3.23
C ALA A 88 -9.20 -6.10 -2.38
N MET A 89 -8.30 -5.13 -2.30
CA MET A 89 -7.08 -5.22 -1.50
C MET A 89 -7.40 -5.38 0.00
N GLN A 90 -8.37 -4.65 0.55
CA GLN A 90 -8.77 -4.79 1.95
C GLN A 90 -9.21 -6.21 2.28
N VAL A 91 -10.04 -6.82 1.42
CA VAL A 91 -10.55 -8.17 1.63
C VAL A 91 -9.41 -9.20 1.61
N THR A 92 -8.50 -9.12 0.63
CA THR A 92 -7.37 -10.06 0.54
C THR A 92 -6.35 -9.82 1.64
N HIS A 93 -6.14 -8.57 2.05
CA HIS A 93 -5.19 -8.22 3.10
C HIS A 93 -5.68 -8.69 4.47
N LEU A 94 -6.96 -8.49 4.79
CA LEU A 94 -7.52 -9.04 6.02
C LEU A 94 -7.54 -10.58 6.01
N ARG A 95 -7.69 -11.20 4.83
CA ARG A 95 -7.52 -12.66 4.68
C ARG A 95 -6.06 -13.06 4.95
N HIS A 96 -5.09 -12.33 4.42
CA HIS A 96 -3.66 -12.53 4.64
C HIS A 96 -3.32 -12.52 6.13
N HIS A 97 -3.76 -11.51 6.89
CA HIS A 97 -3.55 -11.46 8.35
C HIS A 97 -4.15 -12.67 9.09
N GLY A 98 -5.31 -13.16 8.63
CA GLY A 98 -5.98 -14.29 9.29
C GLY A 98 -5.47 -15.68 8.88
N ARG A 99 -4.74 -15.78 7.76
CA ARG A 99 -4.35 -17.04 7.10
C ARG A 99 -2.93 -16.97 6.50
N CYS A 100 -2.06 -16.15 7.08
CA CYS A 100 -0.78 -15.73 6.51
C CYS A 100 0.03 -16.91 5.96
N LEU A 101 0.41 -16.81 4.68
CA LEU A 101 1.20 -17.79 3.91
C LEU A 101 0.63 -19.19 3.72
N SER A 102 -0.59 -19.45 4.21
CA SER A 102 -1.33 -20.68 3.89
C SER A 102 -1.83 -20.70 2.44
N GLU A 103 -2.35 -21.84 1.98
CA GLU A 103 -2.91 -21.97 0.62
C GLU A 103 -4.11 -21.03 0.36
N ASP A 104 -4.83 -20.65 1.41
CA ASP A 104 -5.99 -19.74 1.37
C ASP A 104 -5.61 -18.24 1.49
N ASP A 105 -4.34 -17.92 1.29
CA ASP A 105 -3.80 -16.57 1.32
C ASP A 105 -3.38 -16.09 -0.08
N PRO A 106 -4.30 -15.48 -0.84
CA PRO A 106 -3.99 -15.05 -2.19
C PRO A 106 -3.01 -13.88 -2.23
N GLU A 107 -2.88 -13.07 -1.16
CA GLU A 107 -1.97 -11.92 -1.14
C GLU A 107 -0.55 -12.28 -0.73
N GLY A 108 -0.40 -13.22 0.21
CA GLY A 108 0.89 -13.79 0.58
C GLY A 108 1.41 -14.81 -0.44
N ALA A 109 0.57 -15.35 -1.34
CA ALA A 109 0.97 -16.34 -2.33
C ALA A 109 2.28 -16.03 -3.10
N PRO A 110 2.57 -14.78 -3.53
CA PRO A 110 3.85 -14.44 -4.15
C PRO A 110 5.08 -14.79 -3.32
N ALA A 111 5.00 -14.74 -1.98
CA ALA A 111 6.10 -15.14 -1.10
C ALA A 111 6.44 -16.63 -1.21
N ASN A 112 5.50 -17.49 -1.60
CA ASN A 112 5.77 -18.91 -1.82
C ASN A 112 6.25 -19.22 -3.26
N TRP A 113 6.38 -18.22 -4.12
CA TRP A 113 6.80 -18.40 -5.51
C TRP A 113 8.32 -18.32 -5.67
N ARG A 114 8.86 -18.98 -6.69
CA ARG A 114 10.24 -18.68 -7.16
C ARG A 114 10.28 -17.23 -7.66
N PHE A 115 11.38 -16.52 -7.42
CA PHE A 115 11.51 -15.12 -7.84
C PHE A 115 11.21 -14.88 -9.33
N SER A 116 11.63 -15.80 -10.22
CA SER A 116 11.32 -15.73 -11.65
C SER A 116 9.81 -15.74 -11.94
N ARG A 117 9.04 -16.51 -11.16
CA ARG A 117 7.57 -16.53 -11.24
C ARG A 117 6.98 -15.21 -10.76
N VAL A 118 7.54 -14.58 -9.71
CA VAL A 118 7.11 -13.27 -9.24
C VAL A 118 7.31 -12.20 -10.31
N LEU A 119 8.43 -12.21 -11.04
CA LEU A 119 8.69 -11.27 -12.13
C LEU A 119 7.65 -11.38 -13.26
N TRP A 120 7.30 -12.60 -13.68
CA TRP A 120 6.41 -12.82 -14.83
C TRP A 120 4.92 -12.81 -14.46
N GLN A 121 4.54 -13.37 -13.31
CA GLN A 121 3.14 -13.47 -12.88
C GLN A 121 2.71 -12.32 -11.96
N GLY A 122 3.66 -11.64 -11.30
CA GLY A 122 3.40 -10.51 -10.40
C GLY A 122 2.56 -9.40 -11.04
N PRO A 123 2.87 -8.92 -12.25
CA PRO A 123 2.07 -7.89 -12.92
C PRO A 123 0.58 -8.23 -13.05
N TYR A 124 0.24 -9.51 -13.15
CA TYR A 124 -1.14 -10.00 -13.27
C TYR A 124 -1.79 -10.37 -11.94
N HIS A 125 -1.03 -10.40 -10.85
CA HIS A 125 -1.49 -10.84 -9.54
C HIS A 125 -2.69 -10.03 -9.02
N ILE A 126 -2.79 -8.76 -9.41
CA ILE A 126 -3.94 -7.93 -9.07
C ILE A 126 -5.27 -8.48 -9.60
N LEU A 127 -5.26 -9.15 -10.75
CA LEU A 127 -6.45 -9.79 -11.31
C LEU A 127 -6.85 -11.00 -10.46
N THR A 128 -5.87 -11.75 -9.97
CA THR A 128 -6.08 -12.83 -8.99
C THR A 128 -6.69 -12.27 -7.71
N LEU A 129 -6.12 -11.22 -7.11
CA LEU A 129 -6.65 -10.61 -5.89
C LEU A 129 -8.10 -10.15 -6.05
N ARG A 130 -8.46 -9.58 -7.21
CA ARG A 130 -9.85 -9.21 -7.51
C ARG A 130 -10.78 -10.42 -7.56
N ARG A 131 -10.37 -11.47 -8.27
CA ARG A 131 -11.14 -12.72 -8.37
C ARG A 131 -11.34 -13.35 -6.99
N GLU A 132 -10.28 -13.48 -6.21
CA GLU A 132 -10.32 -14.09 -4.88
C GLU A 132 -11.12 -13.23 -3.90
N SER A 133 -11.00 -11.91 -3.99
CA SER A 133 -11.82 -10.98 -3.19
C SER A 133 -13.32 -11.18 -3.39
N TRP A 134 -13.79 -11.41 -4.63
CA TRP A 134 -15.21 -11.70 -4.89
C TRP A 134 -15.66 -13.05 -4.32
N LYS A 135 -14.77 -14.04 -4.25
CA LYS A 135 -15.08 -15.32 -3.60
C LYS A 135 -15.13 -15.17 -2.08
N ILE A 136 -14.17 -14.47 -1.50
CA ILE A 136 -14.03 -14.26 -0.05
C ILE A 136 -15.16 -13.36 0.48
N ALA A 137 -15.49 -12.28 -0.23
CA ALA A 137 -16.44 -11.26 0.22
C ALA A 137 -17.32 -10.77 -0.94
N PRO A 138 -18.24 -11.61 -1.45
CA PRO A 138 -19.08 -11.29 -2.62
C PRO A 138 -19.94 -10.03 -2.43
N HIS A 139 -20.32 -9.71 -1.20
CA HIS A 139 -21.07 -8.50 -0.86
C HIS A 139 -20.32 -7.19 -1.20
N THR A 140 -19.00 -7.23 -1.35
CA THR A 140 -18.19 -6.06 -1.74
C THR A 140 -18.12 -5.84 -3.25
N ARG A 141 -18.61 -6.78 -4.07
CA ARG A 141 -18.48 -6.78 -5.54
C ARG A 141 -18.94 -5.47 -6.18
N ARG A 142 -20.09 -4.93 -5.76
CA ARG A 142 -20.61 -3.65 -6.31
C ARG A 142 -19.64 -2.50 -6.07
N LYS A 143 -19.06 -2.40 -4.87
CA LYS A 143 -18.07 -1.36 -4.55
C LYS A 143 -16.83 -1.51 -5.44
N GLN A 144 -16.31 -2.73 -5.58
CA GLN A 144 -15.14 -3.00 -6.42
C GLN A 144 -15.37 -2.71 -7.90
N LEU A 145 -16.57 -3.00 -8.42
CA LEU A 145 -16.95 -2.64 -9.79
C LEU A 145 -16.99 -1.12 -9.98
N LEU A 146 -17.55 -0.37 -9.01
CA LEU A 146 -17.54 1.09 -9.05
C LEU A 146 -16.11 1.65 -9.02
N GLU A 147 -15.26 1.15 -8.14
CA GLU A 147 -13.83 1.52 -8.10
C GLU A 147 -13.12 1.24 -9.43
N THR A 148 -13.43 0.11 -10.06
CA THR A 148 -12.90 -0.23 -11.39
C THR A 148 -13.38 0.76 -12.44
N GLY A 149 -14.66 1.12 -12.40
CA GLY A 149 -15.24 2.16 -13.25
C GLY A 149 -14.53 3.51 -13.07
N TYR A 150 -14.26 3.91 -11.83
CA TYR A 150 -13.49 5.12 -11.55
C TYR A 150 -12.07 5.06 -12.08
N THR A 151 -11.36 3.94 -11.90
CA THR A 151 -10.01 3.76 -12.49
C THR A 151 -10.03 3.89 -14.01
N VAL A 152 -10.96 3.21 -14.68
CA VAL A 152 -11.08 3.27 -16.15
C VAL A 152 -11.45 4.67 -16.61
N ALA A 153 -12.44 5.32 -15.97
CA ALA A 153 -12.83 6.68 -16.29
C ALA A 153 -11.68 7.67 -16.13
N LEU A 154 -10.87 7.52 -15.07
CA LEU A 154 -9.69 8.34 -14.82
C LEU A 154 -8.64 8.16 -15.92
N LEU A 155 -8.31 6.92 -16.28
CA LEU A 155 -7.36 6.62 -17.35
C LEU A 155 -7.83 7.18 -18.70
N VAL A 156 -9.11 6.98 -19.05
CA VAL A 156 -9.70 7.53 -20.28
C VAL A 156 -9.67 9.05 -20.27
N ALA A 157 -10.00 9.70 -19.15
CA ALA A 157 -9.96 11.16 -19.02
C ALA A 157 -8.54 11.70 -19.26
N PHE A 158 -7.50 11.04 -18.76
CA PHE A 158 -6.11 11.46 -18.98
C PHE A 158 -5.61 11.21 -20.40
N VAL A 159 -6.06 10.13 -21.05
CA VAL A 159 -5.81 9.91 -22.50
C VAL A 159 -6.50 11.00 -23.32
N GLY A 160 -7.74 11.34 -23.00
CA GLY A 160 -8.46 12.44 -23.64
C GLY A 160 -7.78 13.80 -23.41
N LEU A 161 -7.31 14.07 -22.19
CA LEU A 161 -6.56 15.27 -21.86
C LEU A 161 -5.26 15.36 -22.66
N TYR A 162 -4.53 14.26 -22.82
CA TYR A 162 -3.37 14.19 -23.72
C TYR A 162 -3.77 14.50 -25.16
N GLY A 163 -4.83 13.89 -25.68
CA GLY A 163 -5.31 14.17 -27.04
C GLY A 163 -5.69 15.64 -27.26
N PHE A 164 -6.23 16.31 -26.24
CA PHE A 164 -6.64 17.70 -26.31
C PHE A 164 -5.48 18.70 -26.10
N THR A 165 -4.54 18.40 -25.22
CA THR A 165 -3.49 19.35 -24.79
C THR A 165 -2.08 19.04 -25.31
N GLY A 166 -1.85 17.82 -25.81
CA GLY A 166 -0.51 17.29 -26.08
C GLY A 166 0.33 17.02 -24.82
N SER A 167 -0.21 17.21 -23.62
CA SER A 167 0.56 17.11 -22.37
C SER A 167 0.70 15.67 -21.88
N PHE A 168 1.93 15.23 -21.66
CA PHE A 168 2.26 13.90 -21.13
C PHE A 168 2.16 13.79 -19.60
N VAL A 169 1.89 14.89 -18.87
CA VAL A 169 1.92 14.92 -17.38
C VAL A 169 1.07 13.82 -16.76
N GLY A 170 -0.16 13.63 -17.24
CA GLY A 170 -1.03 12.57 -16.75
C GLY A 170 -0.54 11.16 -17.11
N LEU A 171 -0.12 10.98 -18.36
CA LEU A 171 0.32 9.69 -18.88
C LEU A 171 1.60 9.19 -18.19
N VAL A 172 2.55 10.08 -17.90
CA VAL A 172 3.77 9.75 -17.16
C VAL A 172 3.43 9.28 -15.75
N TYR A 173 2.53 9.98 -15.04
CA TYR A 173 2.09 9.56 -13.71
C TYR A 173 1.51 8.15 -13.75
N TRP A 174 0.59 7.89 -14.69
CA TRP A 174 -0.04 6.57 -14.80
C TRP A 174 0.91 5.48 -15.27
N GLY A 175 1.93 5.80 -16.08
CA GLY A 175 3.01 4.88 -16.40
C GLY A 175 3.80 4.46 -15.17
N VAL A 176 4.17 5.43 -14.30
CA VAL A 176 4.83 5.16 -13.02
C VAL A 176 3.92 4.36 -12.08
N ALA A 177 2.66 4.77 -11.92
CA ALA A 177 1.69 4.08 -11.06
C ALA A 177 1.44 2.64 -11.52
N PHE A 178 1.36 2.41 -12.84
CA PHE A 178 1.27 1.07 -13.42
C PHE A 178 2.50 0.23 -13.07
N PHE A 179 3.71 0.76 -13.27
CA PHE A 179 4.94 0.05 -12.94
C PHE A 179 5.02 -0.31 -11.44
N MET A 180 4.72 0.65 -10.57
CA MET A 180 4.69 0.42 -9.11
C MET A 180 3.63 -0.61 -8.72
N SER A 181 2.45 -0.55 -9.33
CA SER A 181 1.34 -1.48 -9.08
C SER A 181 1.62 -2.90 -9.58
N ALA A 182 2.28 -3.04 -10.72
CA ALA A 182 2.67 -4.30 -11.35
C ALA A 182 3.80 -5.00 -10.60
N THR A 183 4.71 -4.22 -10.00
CA THR A 183 5.82 -4.74 -9.19
C THR A 183 5.47 -4.94 -7.72
N MET A 184 4.25 -4.57 -7.30
CA MET A 184 3.79 -4.70 -5.91
C MET A 184 3.96 -6.10 -5.30
N PRO A 185 3.73 -7.22 -6.01
CA PRO A 185 4.01 -8.55 -5.44
C PRO A 185 5.47 -8.77 -5.04
N ILE A 186 6.41 -8.05 -5.67
CA ILE A 186 7.83 -8.10 -5.30
C ILE A 186 8.03 -7.37 -3.97
N TRP A 187 7.63 -6.10 -3.90
CA TRP A 187 8.01 -5.23 -2.78
C TRP A 187 7.04 -5.26 -1.59
N ALA A 188 5.76 -5.64 -1.78
CA ALA A 188 4.75 -5.70 -0.73
C ALA A 188 4.47 -7.12 -0.20
N SER A 189 4.93 -8.17 -0.90
CA SER A 189 4.70 -9.57 -0.50
C SER A 189 6.01 -10.36 -0.48
N TYR A 190 6.68 -10.53 -1.63
CA TYR A 190 7.89 -11.36 -1.72
C TYR A 190 9.02 -10.88 -0.80
N ILE A 191 9.45 -9.63 -0.96
CA ILE A 191 10.53 -9.04 -0.17
C ILE A 191 10.22 -9.07 1.34
N PRO A 192 9.10 -8.52 1.84
CA PRO A 192 8.86 -8.46 3.29
C PRO A 192 8.82 -9.82 3.98
N HIS A 193 8.37 -10.88 3.29
CA HIS A 193 8.33 -12.24 3.84
C HIS A 193 9.66 -12.99 3.76
N HIS A 194 10.63 -12.50 2.96
CA HIS A 194 12.01 -13.05 2.93
C HIS A 194 13.02 -12.15 3.65
N LEU A 195 12.67 -10.89 3.90
CA LEU A 195 13.48 -9.86 4.54
C LEU A 195 12.80 -9.38 5.83
N ALA A 196 12.62 -10.22 6.85
CA ALA A 196 12.88 -9.81 8.25
C ALA A 196 12.50 -10.85 9.33
N ALA A 197 13.53 -11.26 10.07
CA ALA A 197 13.53 -11.24 11.54
C ALA A 197 14.95 -10.99 12.12
N GLN A 198 16.02 -11.34 11.39
CA GLN A 198 17.37 -11.49 11.95
C GLN A 198 18.43 -10.45 11.54
N ASN A 199 18.10 -9.37 10.80
CA ASN A 199 19.11 -8.42 10.32
C ASN A 199 19.02 -7.02 10.99
N PRO A 200 19.87 -6.70 11.98
CA PRO A 200 19.89 -5.40 12.68
C PRO A 200 20.10 -4.20 11.74
N ALA A 201 20.86 -4.37 10.66
CA ALA A 201 21.13 -3.29 9.70
C ALA A 201 19.87 -2.89 8.90
N ALA A 202 19.01 -3.87 8.59
CA ALA A 202 17.72 -3.60 7.94
C ALA A 202 16.76 -2.82 8.84
N ARG A 203 16.76 -3.10 10.16
CA ARG A 203 15.96 -2.33 11.14
C ARG A 203 16.48 -0.90 11.30
N ALA A 204 17.80 -0.71 11.37
CA ALA A 204 18.41 0.61 11.47
C ALA A 204 18.15 1.46 10.21
N ALA A 205 18.29 0.87 9.02
CA ALA A 205 17.99 1.54 7.75
C ALA A 205 16.50 1.93 7.64
N ALA A 206 15.59 1.06 8.11
CA ALA A 206 14.15 1.35 8.10
C ALA A 206 13.71 2.41 9.10
N ALA A 207 14.36 2.49 10.26
CA ALA A 207 14.16 3.55 11.24
C ALA A 207 14.66 4.90 10.71
N LEU A 208 15.83 4.93 10.06
CA LEU A 208 16.39 6.13 9.42
C LEU A 208 15.53 6.61 8.23
N ALA A 209 14.92 5.67 7.49
CA ALA A 209 14.06 5.98 6.35
C ALA A 209 12.68 6.58 6.73
N GLN A 210 12.28 6.58 8.01
CA GLN A 210 10.99 7.12 8.46
C GLN A 210 10.75 8.59 8.08
N ILE A 211 11.84 9.37 8.02
CA ILE A 211 11.79 10.79 7.68
C ILE A 211 11.31 11.01 6.23
N TRP A 212 11.57 10.04 5.33
CA TRP A 212 11.32 10.18 3.90
C TRP A 212 10.22 9.24 3.37
N THR A 213 10.06 8.04 3.92
CA THR A 213 9.14 7.02 3.41
C THR A 213 8.66 6.04 4.51
N PRO A 214 7.47 6.24 5.11
CA PRO A 214 6.85 5.27 6.03
C PRO A 214 6.69 3.87 5.42
N VAL A 215 6.69 3.82 4.09
CA VAL A 215 6.73 2.61 3.25
C VAL A 215 7.83 1.64 3.66
N VAL A 216 9.03 2.13 3.99
CA VAL A 216 10.14 1.26 4.40
C VAL A 216 9.85 0.63 5.77
N ALA A 217 9.07 1.29 6.64
CA ALA A 217 8.58 0.65 7.86
C ALA A 217 7.57 -0.46 7.57
N SER A 218 6.66 -0.26 6.62
CA SER A 218 5.70 -1.31 6.24
C SER A 218 6.41 -2.60 5.79
N PHE A 219 7.59 -2.49 5.17
CA PHE A 219 8.37 -3.65 4.73
C PHE A 219 9.23 -4.23 5.85
N ALA A 220 9.98 -3.39 6.56
CA ALA A 220 10.97 -3.84 7.54
C ALA A 220 10.35 -4.30 8.87
N PHE A 221 9.15 -3.83 9.19
CA PHE A 221 8.40 -4.20 10.39
C PHE A 221 7.14 -4.99 10.04
N HIS A 222 7.13 -5.70 8.91
CA HIS A 222 5.98 -6.49 8.44
C HIS A 222 5.52 -7.53 9.49
N HIS A 223 6.46 -8.17 10.19
CA HIS A 223 6.15 -9.09 11.31
C HIS A 223 5.44 -8.38 12.48
N VAL A 224 5.91 -7.18 12.86
CA VAL A 224 5.27 -6.35 13.89
C VAL A 224 3.87 -5.94 13.45
N HIS A 225 3.70 -5.61 12.17
CA HIS A 225 2.42 -5.27 11.58
C HIS A 225 1.42 -6.44 11.63
N HIS A 226 1.84 -7.65 11.25
CA HIS A 226 1.01 -8.86 11.37
C HIS A 226 0.52 -9.11 12.80
N HIS A 227 1.38 -8.85 13.79
CA HIS A 227 1.03 -9.03 15.19
C HIS A 227 0.20 -7.86 15.77
N TYR A 228 0.44 -6.63 15.30
CA TYR A 228 -0.22 -5.40 15.76
C TYR A 228 -0.82 -4.59 14.58
N PRO A 229 -1.80 -5.14 13.83
CA PRO A 229 -2.24 -4.58 12.54
C PRO A 229 -2.97 -3.23 12.63
N ARG A 230 -3.39 -2.84 13.84
CA ARG A 230 -4.04 -1.54 14.09
C ARG A 230 -3.06 -0.45 14.48
N VAL A 231 -1.78 -0.75 14.62
CA VAL A 231 -0.74 0.26 14.77
C VAL A 231 -0.53 0.89 13.38
N PRO A 232 -0.67 2.22 13.24
CA PRO A 232 -0.38 2.92 11.99
C PRO A 232 1.03 2.60 11.50
N THR A 233 1.23 2.51 10.20
CA THR A 233 2.53 2.17 9.62
C THR A 233 3.64 3.12 10.11
N ALA A 234 3.33 4.41 10.26
CA ALA A 234 4.26 5.44 10.77
C ALA A 234 4.72 5.21 12.22
N LEU A 235 4.05 4.34 12.98
CA LEU A 235 4.37 4.00 14.36
C LEU A 235 4.94 2.59 14.53
N LEU A 236 5.09 1.80 13.46
CA LEU A 236 5.65 0.44 13.55
C LEU A 236 7.06 0.37 14.15
N PRO A 237 8.00 1.30 13.86
CA PRO A 237 9.31 1.29 14.52
C PRO A 237 9.21 1.50 16.04
N ARG A 238 8.28 2.37 16.45
CA ARG A 238 8.01 2.63 17.88
C ARG A 238 7.35 1.41 18.53
N ALA A 239 6.40 0.77 17.84
CA ALA A 239 5.82 -0.50 18.28
C ALA A 239 6.87 -1.59 18.46
N ALA A 240 7.82 -1.71 17.53
CA ALA A 240 8.91 -2.68 17.62
C ALA A 240 9.82 -2.45 18.84
N ALA A 241 9.94 -1.20 19.31
CA ALA A 241 10.75 -0.83 20.47
C ALA A 241 9.98 -0.94 21.80
N GLU A 242 8.67 -0.66 21.81
CA GLU A 242 7.86 -0.57 23.03
C GLU A 242 7.05 -1.83 23.34
N LEU A 243 6.72 -2.65 22.32
CA LEU A 243 5.84 -3.80 22.47
C LEU A 243 6.62 -5.11 22.53
N PRO A 244 6.06 -6.16 23.16
CA PRO A 244 6.62 -7.50 23.09
C PRO A 244 6.86 -7.93 21.64
N ALA A 245 8.02 -8.52 21.39
CA ALA A 245 8.37 -9.06 20.09
C ALA A 245 7.34 -10.14 19.68
N PRO A 246 6.90 -10.18 18.42
CA PRO A 246 6.07 -11.26 17.91
C PRO A 246 6.78 -12.61 18.08
N PRO A 247 6.07 -13.70 18.42
CA PRO A 247 6.66 -15.02 18.48
C PRO A 247 7.20 -15.44 17.09
N GLU A 248 8.36 -16.11 17.06
CA GLU A 248 9.05 -16.48 15.81
C GLU A 248 8.28 -17.48 14.93
N HIS A 249 7.27 -18.16 15.48
CA HIS A 249 6.61 -19.32 14.85
C HIS A 249 5.36 -19.01 14.01
N ASP A 250 4.81 -17.79 14.03
CA ASP A 250 3.52 -17.49 13.37
C ASP A 250 3.64 -17.13 11.88
N HIS A 251 4.84 -17.24 11.27
CA HIS A 251 5.10 -16.85 9.88
C HIS A 251 5.46 -18.03 8.97
N HIS A 252 5.42 -19.27 9.45
CA HIS A 252 5.81 -20.46 8.68
C HIS A 252 4.84 -21.63 8.91
N HIS A 253 3.61 -21.51 8.43
CA HIS A 253 2.68 -22.64 8.34
C HIS A 253 2.04 -22.69 6.95
#